data_AF-A0A137SLI0-F1
#
_entry.id   AF-A0A137SLI0-F1
#
_cell.length_a   1.000
_cell.length_b   1.000
_cell.length_c   1.000
_cell.angle_alpha   90.00
_cell.angle_beta   90.00
_cell.angle_gamma   90.00
#
_symmetry.space_group_name_H-M   'P 1'
#
loop_
_entity.id
_entity.type
_entity.pdbx_description
1 polymer ?
#
loop_
_entity_poly.entity_id
_entity_poly.type
_entity_poly.pdbx_seq_one_letter_code
_entity_poly.pdbx_strand_id
1 'polypeptide(L)'
;MTTSKPNFLRRFCSKVWNLANARKEKMLAIINDDEQWSAYCIDKKLTPSMQKFVLLTYGIKKEPVEIVKTDITKSNHSTKESESNDFDSHLVTLWTGNTKSIEFTYESFHGEKLRRTINPTEVCFNDNDEFYIKGICLTRNAPRTFKACNITTKIKIGSKLYEFAEWCEDVLNVDLYSA
;
A
#
# COMPACT_ATOMS: atom_id res chain seq x y z
N MET A 1 17.13 8.64 50.29
CA MET A 1 16.19 7.81 49.52
C MET A 1 15.71 8.61 48.33
N THR A 2 16.25 8.35 47.13
CA THR A 2 15.75 8.93 45.88
C THR A 2 15.67 7.80 44.87
N THR A 3 14.45 7.34 44.64
CA THR A 3 14.12 6.19 43.78
C THR A 3 14.28 6.56 42.31
N SER A 4 15.20 5.87 41.66
CA SER A 4 15.33 5.77 40.19
C SER A 4 14.03 5.24 39.58
N LYS A 5 13.46 5.95 38.60
CA LYS A 5 12.31 5.49 37.80
C LYS A 5 12.82 4.58 36.68
N PRO A 6 12.22 3.40 36.44
CA PRO A 6 12.71 2.45 35.46
C PRO A 6 12.37 2.85 34.01
N ASN A 7 13.37 2.71 33.14
CA ASN A 7 13.30 2.83 31.68
C ASN A 7 12.33 1.80 31.07
N PHE A 8 11.09 2.19 30.76
CA PHE A 8 10.10 1.30 30.11
C PHE A 8 9.99 1.49 28.58
N LEU A 9 10.58 2.55 28.00
CA LEU A 9 10.44 2.90 26.59
C LEU A 9 11.48 2.30 25.63
N ARG A 10 12.47 1.54 26.12
CA ARG A 10 13.56 0.99 25.27
C ARG A 10 13.38 -0.47 24.82
N ARG A 11 12.35 -1.18 25.28
CA ARG A 11 12.21 -2.64 25.07
C ARG A 11 11.21 -3.05 23.99
N PHE A 12 10.35 -2.14 23.54
CA PHE A 12 9.34 -2.43 22.50
C PHE A 12 9.91 -2.21 21.07
N CYS A 13 10.71 -1.16 20.86
CA CYS A 13 11.37 -0.91 19.58
C CYS A 13 12.36 -2.02 19.16
N SER A 14 13.03 -2.69 20.12
CA SER A 14 14.00 -3.75 19.77
C SER A 14 13.34 -5.04 19.29
N LYS A 15 12.16 -5.39 19.82
CA LYS A 15 11.42 -6.59 19.37
C LYS A 15 10.80 -6.40 17.99
N VAL A 16 10.25 -5.22 17.73
CA VAL A 16 9.67 -4.86 16.42
C VAL A 16 10.78 -4.80 15.36
N TRP A 17 11.92 -4.20 15.69
CA TRP A 17 13.09 -4.15 14.81
C TRP A 17 13.68 -5.54 14.51
N ASN A 18 13.81 -6.40 15.52
CA ASN A 18 14.28 -7.77 15.33
C ASN A 18 13.29 -8.62 14.50
N LEU A 19 11.98 -8.40 14.65
CA LEU A 19 10.95 -9.10 13.89
C LEU A 19 10.91 -8.64 12.43
N ALA A 20 11.07 -7.34 12.18
CA ALA A 20 11.19 -6.78 10.83
C ALA A 20 12.45 -7.30 10.12
N ASN A 21 13.59 -7.34 10.82
CA ASN A 21 14.83 -7.91 10.27
C ASN A 21 14.69 -9.41 9.97
N ALA A 22 14.09 -10.19 10.88
CA ALA A 22 13.85 -11.61 10.65
C ALA A 22 12.89 -11.90 9.48
N ARG A 23 11.92 -11.01 9.22
CA ARG A 23 11.03 -11.11 8.04
C ARG A 23 11.78 -10.78 6.76
N LYS A 24 12.61 -9.73 6.79
CA LYS A 24 13.47 -9.35 5.67
C LYS A 24 14.41 -10.50 5.29
N GLU A 25 15.03 -11.14 6.28
CA GLU A 25 15.89 -12.31 6.07
C GLU A 25 15.12 -13.49 5.47
N LYS A 26 13.88 -13.76 5.92
CA LYS A 26 13.04 -14.80 5.33
C LYS A 26 12.66 -14.51 3.88
N MET A 27 12.28 -13.27 3.56
CA MET A 27 11.97 -12.89 2.18
C MET A 27 13.22 -12.92 1.30
N LEU A 28 14.37 -12.49 1.79
CA LEU A 28 15.65 -12.64 1.08
C LEU A 28 15.98 -14.11 0.84
N ALA A 29 15.71 -15.00 1.78
CA ALA A 29 15.91 -16.44 1.60
C ALA A 29 15.01 -17.00 0.48
N ILE A 30 13.74 -16.58 0.43
CA ILE A 30 12.80 -16.96 -0.65
C ILE A 30 13.26 -16.37 -1.98
N ILE A 31 13.63 -15.08 -2.03
CA ILE A 31 14.04 -14.39 -3.27
C ILE A 31 15.35 -14.97 -3.82
N ASN A 32 16.29 -15.36 -2.95
CA ASN A 32 17.60 -15.87 -3.38
C ASN A 32 17.52 -17.31 -3.93
N ASP A 33 16.49 -18.07 -3.57
CA ASP A 33 16.22 -19.41 -4.09
C ASP A 33 15.21 -19.30 -5.26
N ASP A 34 15.66 -19.64 -6.47
CA ASP A 34 14.85 -19.47 -7.68
C ASP A 34 13.57 -20.36 -7.68
N GLU A 35 13.62 -21.54 -7.07
CA GLU A 35 12.44 -22.43 -6.98
C GLU A 35 11.42 -21.86 -5.99
N GLN A 36 11.88 -21.41 -4.83
CA GLN A 36 11.00 -20.79 -3.83
C GLN A 36 10.44 -19.46 -4.31
N TRP A 37 11.24 -18.65 -4.99
CA TRP A 37 10.79 -17.40 -5.60
C TRP A 37 9.71 -17.65 -6.66
N SER A 38 9.91 -18.63 -7.54
CA SER A 38 8.92 -19.03 -8.55
C SER A 38 7.63 -19.55 -7.90
N ALA A 39 7.73 -20.43 -6.90
CA ALA A 39 6.58 -20.96 -6.18
C ALA A 39 5.80 -19.83 -5.46
N TYR A 40 6.51 -18.88 -4.86
CA TYR A 40 5.93 -17.68 -4.24
C TYR A 40 5.21 -16.82 -5.28
N CYS A 41 5.82 -16.59 -6.45
CA CYS A 41 5.20 -15.86 -7.55
C CYS A 41 3.90 -16.50 -8.04
N ILE A 42 3.88 -17.84 -8.14
CA ILE A 42 2.71 -18.61 -8.57
C ILE A 42 1.61 -18.60 -7.49
N ASP A 43 1.94 -18.90 -6.23
CA ASP A 43 1.00 -18.92 -5.10
C ASP A 43 0.33 -17.55 -4.91
N LYS A 44 1.13 -16.49 -4.97
CA LYS A 44 0.65 -15.10 -4.81
C LYS A 44 0.12 -14.47 -6.09
N LYS A 45 0.18 -15.18 -7.22
CA LYS A 45 -0.25 -14.70 -8.53
C LYS A 45 0.40 -13.36 -8.90
N LEU A 46 1.69 -13.23 -8.61
CA LEU A 46 2.47 -12.00 -8.81
C LEU A 46 2.71 -11.75 -10.30
N THR A 47 2.11 -10.69 -10.85
CA THR A 47 2.40 -10.27 -12.23
C THR A 47 3.87 -9.86 -12.37
N PRO A 48 4.44 -9.86 -13.60
CA PRO A 48 5.84 -9.45 -13.82
C PRO A 48 6.20 -8.09 -13.21
N SER A 49 5.28 -7.13 -13.21
CA SER A 49 5.46 -5.82 -12.58
C SER A 49 5.53 -5.93 -11.05
N MET A 50 4.67 -6.75 -10.44
CA MET A 50 4.70 -6.99 -8.98
C MET A 50 5.97 -7.71 -8.55
N GLN A 51 6.46 -8.66 -9.35
CA GLN A 51 7.73 -9.34 -9.10
C GLN A 51 8.89 -8.34 -9.12
N LYS A 52 8.93 -7.49 -10.15
CA LYS A 52 9.95 -6.44 -10.29
C LYS A 52 9.95 -5.47 -9.10
N PHE A 53 8.76 -5.13 -8.60
CA PHE A 53 8.60 -4.28 -7.44
C PHE A 53 9.15 -4.93 -6.16
N VAL A 54 8.72 -6.16 -5.86
CA VAL A 54 9.26 -6.89 -4.69
C VAL A 54 10.78 -6.99 -4.79
N LEU A 55 11.33 -7.34 -5.95
CA LEU A 55 12.78 -7.42 -6.14
C LEU A 55 13.50 -6.08 -5.89
N LEU A 56 12.90 -4.96 -6.30
CA LEU A 56 13.43 -3.61 -6.12
C LEU A 56 13.57 -3.24 -4.63
N THR A 57 12.60 -3.62 -3.80
CA THR A 57 12.60 -3.34 -2.35
C THR A 57 13.75 -4.01 -1.61
N TYR A 58 14.20 -5.16 -2.12
CA TYR A 58 15.37 -5.86 -1.60
C TYR A 58 16.68 -5.48 -2.32
N GLY A 59 16.62 -4.57 -3.30
CA GLY A 59 17.77 -4.13 -4.09
C GLY A 59 18.30 -5.19 -5.06
N ILE A 60 17.46 -6.16 -5.43
CA ILE A 60 17.82 -7.30 -6.28
C ILE A 60 17.27 -7.06 -7.69
N LYS A 61 18.05 -7.40 -8.71
CA LYS A 61 17.60 -7.41 -10.11
C LYS A 61 17.54 -8.85 -10.59
N LYS A 62 16.33 -9.38 -10.78
CA LYS A 62 16.06 -10.69 -11.39
C LYS A 62 15.04 -10.53 -12.51
N GLU A 63 15.10 -11.43 -13.50
CA GLU A 63 14.08 -11.45 -14.55
C GLU A 63 12.75 -11.97 -14.01
N PRO A 64 11.61 -11.43 -14.48
CA PRO A 64 10.30 -11.90 -14.03
C PRO A 64 10.04 -13.35 -14.44
N VAL A 65 9.50 -14.14 -13.53
CA VAL A 65 8.97 -15.47 -13.76
C VAL A 65 7.69 -15.36 -14.59
N GLU A 66 7.72 -15.93 -15.79
CA GLU A 66 6.56 -16.00 -16.68
C GLU A 66 5.49 -16.94 -16.11
N ILE A 67 4.41 -16.37 -15.59
CA ILE A 67 3.24 -17.16 -15.20
C ILE A 67 2.50 -17.53 -16.49
N VAL A 68 2.45 -18.81 -16.82
CA VAL A 68 1.72 -19.34 -17.98
C VAL A 68 0.26 -18.93 -17.87
N LYS A 69 -0.15 -17.94 -18.68
CA LYS A 69 -1.53 -17.49 -18.78
C LYS A 69 -2.32 -18.62 -19.44
N THR A 70 -3.10 -19.37 -18.66
CA THR A 70 -4.11 -20.25 -19.23
C THR A 70 -5.27 -19.39 -19.72
N ASP A 71 -5.38 -19.29 -21.04
CA ASP A 71 -6.46 -18.60 -21.74
C ASP A 71 -7.82 -19.18 -21.34
N ILE A 72 -8.66 -18.40 -20.64
CA ILE A 72 -10.12 -18.60 -20.65
C ILE A 72 -10.82 -17.24 -20.80
N THR A 73 -11.14 -16.98 -22.07
CA THR A 73 -12.37 -16.38 -22.62
C THR A 73 -12.90 -15.07 -22.02
N LYS A 74 -12.71 -14.00 -22.80
CA LYS A 74 -13.44 -12.74 -22.74
C LYS A 74 -14.95 -13.00 -22.67
N SER A 75 -15.58 -12.74 -21.52
CA SER A 75 -17.03 -12.57 -21.46
C SER A 75 -17.34 -11.08 -21.38
N ASN A 76 -18.14 -10.62 -22.34
CA ASN A 76 -18.58 -9.25 -22.47
C ASN A 76 -19.50 -8.90 -21.28
N HIS A 77 -19.03 -8.05 -20.37
CA HIS A 77 -19.92 -7.24 -19.54
C HIS A 77 -19.72 -5.78 -19.94
N SER A 78 -20.58 -5.29 -20.84
CA SER A 78 -20.62 -3.88 -21.17
C SER A 78 -21.10 -3.08 -19.95
N THR A 79 -20.21 -2.31 -19.35
CA THR A 79 -20.61 -1.17 -18.53
C THR A 79 -19.68 -0.04 -18.89
N LYS A 80 -20.23 0.89 -19.69
CA LYS A 80 -19.67 2.16 -20.17
C LYS A 80 -18.38 2.59 -19.44
N GLU A 81 -17.24 2.23 -20.00
CA GLU A 81 -15.93 2.77 -19.62
C GLU A 81 -15.76 4.13 -20.32
N SER A 82 -15.88 5.20 -19.54
CA SER A 82 -15.36 6.51 -19.92
C SER A 82 -13.84 6.42 -19.91
N GLU A 83 -13.21 6.53 -21.09
CA GLU A 83 -11.81 6.86 -21.33
C GLU A 83 -10.86 6.57 -20.14
N SER A 84 -10.38 5.32 -20.07
CA SER A 84 -9.37 4.89 -19.11
C SER A 84 -8.11 5.75 -19.26
N ASN A 85 -7.92 6.68 -18.34
CA ASN A 85 -6.73 7.50 -18.24
C ASN A 85 -5.49 6.61 -18.12
N ASP A 86 -4.48 6.87 -18.96
CA ASP A 86 -3.14 6.27 -18.95
C ASP A 86 -2.53 6.17 -17.54
N PHE A 87 -2.89 7.12 -16.67
CA PHE A 87 -2.51 7.17 -15.26
C PHE A 87 -2.76 5.88 -14.47
N ASP A 88 -3.90 5.21 -14.67
CA ASP A 88 -4.25 4.02 -13.87
C ASP A 88 -3.44 2.78 -14.27
N SER A 89 -2.85 2.78 -15.48
CA SER A 89 -2.05 1.65 -15.98
C SER A 89 -0.73 1.45 -15.23
N HIS A 90 -0.22 2.53 -14.63
CA HIS A 90 1.02 2.57 -13.84
C HIS A 90 0.81 2.36 -12.33
N LEU A 91 -0.42 2.10 -11.90
CA LEU A 91 -0.74 1.93 -10.48
C LEU A 91 -0.73 0.46 -10.09
N VAL A 92 0.12 0.13 -9.13
CA VAL A 92 0.10 -1.17 -8.45
C VAL A 92 -0.79 -1.04 -7.22
N THR A 93 -1.76 -1.94 -7.11
CA THR A 93 -2.72 -1.92 -6.00
C THR A 93 -2.20 -2.75 -4.83
N LEU A 94 -2.04 -2.11 -3.67
CA LEU A 94 -1.61 -2.73 -2.41
C LEU A 94 -2.78 -3.27 -1.60
N TRP A 95 -3.93 -2.63 -1.75
CA TRP A 95 -5.14 -2.96 -1.02
C TRP A 95 -6.38 -2.60 -1.81
N THR A 96 -7.39 -3.47 -1.74
CA THR A 96 -8.75 -3.20 -2.20
C THR A 96 -9.73 -3.69 -1.14
N GLY A 97 -10.83 -2.97 -0.97
CA GLY A 97 -11.90 -3.41 -0.07
C GLY A 97 -12.72 -2.25 0.45
N ASN A 98 -13.38 -2.48 1.59
CA ASN A 98 -14.14 -1.46 2.28
C ASN A 98 -13.57 -1.30 3.70
N THR A 99 -13.48 -0.06 4.14
CA THR A 99 -13.07 0.28 5.51
C THR A 99 -13.88 1.47 6.03
N LYS A 100 -13.64 1.85 7.28
CA LYS A 100 -14.27 3.03 7.88
C LYS A 100 -13.92 4.29 7.08
N SER A 101 -14.86 5.22 7.02
CA SER A 101 -14.59 6.53 6.43
C SER A 101 -13.43 7.20 7.14
N ILE A 102 -12.55 7.80 6.35
CA ILE A 102 -11.39 8.53 6.85
C ILE A 102 -11.55 10.02 6.55
N GLU A 103 -10.92 10.83 7.38
CA GLU A 103 -10.95 12.28 7.26
C GLU A 103 -9.55 12.88 7.36
N PHE A 104 -9.23 13.81 6.47
CA PHE A 104 -7.91 14.46 6.40
C PHE A 104 -7.98 15.80 5.67
N THR A 105 -6.98 16.66 5.84
CA THR A 105 -6.81 17.89 5.05
C THR A 105 -5.95 17.60 3.84
N TYR A 106 -6.45 17.95 2.66
CA TYR A 106 -5.77 17.75 1.37
C TYR A 106 -5.40 19.09 0.74
N GLU A 107 -4.14 19.22 0.32
CA GLU A 107 -3.65 20.36 -0.45
C GLU A 107 -3.75 20.06 -1.95
N SER A 108 -4.56 20.85 -2.65
CA SER A 108 -4.69 20.75 -4.10
C SER A 108 -3.44 21.29 -4.81
N PHE A 109 -3.34 21.04 -6.11
CA PHE A 109 -2.27 21.58 -6.95
C PHE A 109 -2.17 23.12 -6.90
N HIS A 110 -3.28 23.81 -6.65
CA HIS A 110 -3.33 25.28 -6.57
C HIS A 110 -3.06 25.79 -5.14
N GLY A 111 -2.61 24.93 -4.20
CA GLY A 111 -2.32 25.29 -2.81
C GLY A 111 -3.55 25.42 -1.91
N GLU A 112 -4.77 25.23 -2.44
CA GLU A 112 -5.99 25.24 -1.62
C GLU A 112 -6.01 24.02 -0.69
N LYS A 113 -6.16 24.28 0.62
CA LYS A 113 -6.28 23.26 1.66
C LYS A 113 -7.73 23.03 2.03
N LEU A 114 -8.23 21.84 1.75
CA LEU A 114 -9.61 21.47 2.04
C LEU A 114 -9.67 20.20 2.88
N ARG A 115 -10.56 20.19 3.87
CA ARG A 115 -10.89 18.98 4.62
C ARG A 115 -11.71 18.04 3.73
N ARG A 116 -11.30 16.78 3.68
CA ARG A 116 -11.92 15.72 2.88
C ARG A 116 -12.34 14.60 3.80
N THR A 117 -13.52 14.05 3.52
CA THR A 117 -13.99 12.78 4.09
C THR A 117 -14.24 11.84 2.93
N ILE A 118 -13.66 10.64 3.00
CA ILE A 118 -13.77 9.65 1.94
C ILE A 118 -14.11 8.28 2.52
N ASN A 119 -14.76 7.46 1.70
CA ASN A 119 -14.86 6.02 1.90
C ASN A 119 -13.78 5.37 1.04
N PRO A 120 -12.64 4.94 1.63
CA PRO A 120 -11.55 4.34 0.86
C PRO A 120 -11.99 3.02 0.24
N THR A 121 -11.59 2.82 -1.01
CA THR A 121 -11.82 1.59 -1.76
C THR A 121 -10.52 0.91 -2.16
N GLU A 122 -9.46 1.69 -2.39
CA GLU A 122 -8.15 1.16 -2.79
C GLU A 122 -6.99 2.00 -2.23
N VAL A 123 -5.87 1.33 -2.00
CA VAL A 123 -4.55 1.97 -1.82
C VAL A 123 -3.63 1.43 -2.90
N CYS A 124 -2.99 2.34 -3.62
CA CYS A 124 -2.08 1.99 -4.70
C CYS A 124 -0.82 2.87 -4.65
N PHE A 125 0.20 2.48 -5.41
CA PHE A 125 1.41 3.26 -5.61
C PHE A 125 1.82 3.21 -7.09
N ASN A 126 2.64 4.16 -7.53
CA ASN A 126 3.14 4.21 -8.90
C ASN A 126 4.64 3.90 -8.99
N ASP A 127 5.16 3.82 -10.22
CA ASP A 127 6.59 3.61 -10.51
C ASP A 127 7.53 4.71 -9.98
N ASN A 128 7.00 5.81 -9.44
CA ASN A 128 7.76 6.91 -8.83
C ASN A 128 7.74 6.86 -7.28
N ASP A 129 7.38 5.71 -6.69
CA ASP A 129 7.25 5.49 -5.24
C ASP A 129 6.21 6.42 -4.56
N GLU A 130 5.19 6.84 -5.30
CA GLU A 130 4.15 7.73 -4.80
C GLU A 130 2.89 6.94 -4.45
N PHE A 131 2.43 7.08 -3.21
CA PHE A 131 1.20 6.43 -2.75
C PHE A 131 -0.05 7.25 -3.04
N TYR A 132 -1.14 6.54 -3.28
CA TYR A 132 -2.46 7.08 -3.58
C TYR A 132 -3.55 6.34 -2.80
N ILE A 133 -4.59 7.07 -2.42
CA ILE A 133 -5.83 6.53 -1.86
C ILE A 133 -6.95 6.80 -2.86
N LYS A 134 -7.63 5.75 -3.32
CA LYS A 134 -8.85 5.87 -4.11
C LYS A 134 -10.06 5.63 -3.22
N GLY A 135 -11.15 6.35 -3.49
CA GLY A 135 -12.39 6.18 -2.76
C GLY A 135 -13.47 7.15 -3.16
N ILE A 136 -14.65 6.98 -2.57
CA ILE A 136 -15.78 7.89 -2.77
C ILE A 136 -15.63 9.08 -1.84
N CYS A 137 -15.44 10.28 -2.40
CA CYS A 137 -15.38 11.51 -1.63
C CYS A 137 -16.79 11.95 -1.24
N LEU A 138 -17.10 11.97 0.06
CA LEU A 138 -18.44 12.29 0.57
C LEU A 138 -18.86 13.74 0.28
N THR A 139 -17.90 14.67 0.27
CA THR A 139 -18.16 16.08 -0.06
C THR A 139 -18.64 16.28 -1.49
N ARG A 140 -18.18 15.45 -2.43
CA ARG A 140 -18.47 15.56 -3.87
C ARG A 140 -19.39 14.45 -4.38
N ASN A 141 -19.68 13.46 -3.54
CA ASN A 141 -20.39 12.23 -3.86
C ASN A 141 -19.89 11.55 -5.16
N ALA A 142 -18.57 11.46 -5.32
CA ALA A 142 -17.93 10.97 -6.53
C ALA A 142 -16.61 10.25 -6.24
N PRO A 143 -16.19 9.28 -7.09
CA PRO A 143 -14.88 8.65 -6.98
C PRO A 143 -13.76 9.68 -7.20
N ARG A 144 -12.73 9.60 -6.36
CA ARG A 144 -11.54 10.46 -6.41
C ARG A 144 -10.30 9.69 -5.98
N THR A 145 -9.17 10.13 -6.51
CA THR A 145 -7.83 9.67 -6.15
C THR A 145 -7.11 10.79 -5.41
N PHE A 146 -6.48 10.47 -4.28
CA PHE A 146 -5.75 11.40 -3.43
C PHE A 146 -4.31 10.94 -3.29
N LYS A 147 -3.35 11.79 -3.65
CA LYS A 147 -1.93 11.51 -3.45
C LYS A 147 -1.58 11.63 -1.97
N ALA A 148 -0.97 10.62 -1.37
CA ALA A 148 -0.72 10.57 0.06
C ALA A 148 0.16 11.75 0.54
N CYS A 149 1.16 12.17 -0.25
CA CYS A 149 2.03 13.29 0.10
C CYS A 149 1.31 14.65 0.14
N ASN A 150 0.13 14.78 -0.48
CA ASN A 150 -0.69 15.99 -0.45
C ASN A 150 -1.64 16.02 0.76
N ILE A 151 -1.65 14.96 1.57
CA ILE A 151 -2.37 14.93 2.84
C ILE A 151 -1.50 15.67 3.87
N THR A 152 -2.01 16.80 4.36
CA THR A 152 -1.25 17.73 5.21
C THR A 152 -1.50 17.52 6.71
N THR A 153 -2.40 16.61 7.07
CA THR A 153 -2.74 16.25 8.45
C THR A 153 -2.79 14.74 8.60
N LYS A 154 -2.67 14.24 9.83
CA LYS A 154 -2.98 12.84 10.14
C LYS A 154 -4.36 12.42 9.63
N ILE A 155 -4.46 11.15 9.24
CA ILE A 155 -5.71 10.51 8.85
C ILE A 155 -6.53 10.24 10.12
N LYS A 156 -7.74 10.78 10.16
CA LYS A 156 -8.66 10.63 11.29
C LYS A 156 -9.71 9.56 11.00
N ILE A 157 -9.90 8.66 11.97
CA ILE A 157 -11.02 7.71 11.99
C ILE A 157 -11.68 7.80 13.37
N GLY A 158 -12.89 8.36 13.42
CA GLY A 158 -13.57 8.62 14.69
C GLY A 158 -12.74 9.53 15.60
N SER A 159 -12.26 9.02 16.74
CA SER A 159 -11.40 9.75 17.68
C SER A 159 -9.90 9.47 17.51
N LYS A 160 -9.50 8.54 16.64
CA LYS A 160 -8.10 8.15 16.44
C LYS A 160 -7.48 8.90 15.25
N LEU A 161 -6.19 9.18 15.37
CA LEU A 161 -5.36 9.82 14.36
C LEU A 161 -4.21 8.87 14.00
N TYR A 162 -3.94 8.75 12.71
CA TYR A 162 -2.94 7.86 12.14
C TYR A 162 -2.05 8.64 11.18
N GLU A 163 -0.75 8.37 11.18
CA GLU A 163 0.04 8.62 9.98
C GLU A 163 -0.40 7.71 8.83
N PHE A 164 -0.11 8.07 7.57
CA PHE A 164 -0.55 7.26 6.42
C PHE A 164 -0.07 5.80 6.50
N ALA A 165 1.20 5.58 6.85
CA ALA A 165 1.75 4.24 7.00
C ALA A 165 1.10 3.46 8.15
N GLU A 166 0.90 4.10 9.30
CA GLU A 166 0.20 3.50 10.45
C GLU A 166 -1.24 3.12 10.09
N TRP A 167 -1.93 3.95 9.29
CA TRP A 167 -3.28 3.64 8.83
C TRP A 167 -3.29 2.39 7.92
N CYS A 168 -2.36 2.28 6.98
CA CYS A 168 -2.23 1.10 6.13
C CYS A 168 -1.98 -0.17 6.96
N GLU A 169 -1.07 -0.12 7.93
CA GLU A 169 -0.74 -1.28 8.76
C GLU A 169 -1.88 -1.63 9.73
N ASP A 170 -2.30 -0.69 10.58
CA ASP A 170 -3.23 -0.98 11.68
C ASP A 170 -4.68 -1.20 11.23
N VAL A 171 -5.08 -0.58 10.11
CA VAL A 171 -6.49 -0.58 9.67
C VAL A 171 -6.68 -1.43 8.43
N LEU A 172 -5.74 -1.42 7.49
CA LEU A 172 -5.85 -2.20 6.26
C LEU A 172 -5.09 -3.51 6.31
N ASN A 173 -4.24 -3.72 7.33
CA ASN A 173 -3.33 -4.86 7.44
C ASN A 173 -2.39 -4.97 6.22
N VAL A 174 -1.88 -3.81 5.77
CA VAL A 174 -0.99 -3.64 4.63
C VAL A 174 0.34 -3.08 5.14
N ASP A 175 1.41 -3.84 4.98
CA ASP A 175 2.76 -3.42 5.37
C ASP A 175 3.45 -2.73 4.18
N LEU A 176 3.50 -1.39 4.22
CA LEU A 176 4.12 -0.56 3.18
C LEU A 176 5.64 -0.70 3.09
N TYR A 177 6.29 -1.32 4.09
CA TYR A 177 7.75 -1.50 4.14
C TYR A 177 8.19 -2.93 3.77
N SER A 178 7.22 -3.83 3.57
CA SER A 178 7.45 -5.20 3.09
C SER A 178 7.34 -5.36 1.58
N ALA A 179 6.88 -4.29 0.94
CA ALA A 179 6.46 -4.24 -0.45
C ALA A 179 7.68 -3.97 -1.31
#